data_AF-A0A5N6WG82-F1
#
_entry.id   AF-A0A5N6WG82-F1
#
_cell.length_a   1.000
_cell.length_b   1.000
_cell.length_c   1.000
_cell.angle_alpha   90.00
_cell.angle_beta   90.00
_cell.angle_gamma   90.00
#
_symmetry.space_group_name_H-M   'P 1'
#
loop_
_entity.id
_entity.type
_entity.pdbx_description
1 polymer ?
#
loop_
_entity_poly.entity_id
_entity_poly.type
_entity_poly.pdbx_seq_one_letter_code
_entity_poly.pdbx_strand_id
1 'polypeptide(L)'
;MTSHPRSSSVDLDSPDRPFDNIINFRDVGRSINRLMGKNKVLALAASGYRNDAVIIVGEQVMSPRGLIGLGLDTLDSSTAEMKEIFELFASQSDGADRTYPALVHCTQGKDRTGLVILMLLLLTGVVSDEAMTADYVRSEPELVVEVEERMKEIRKLGLSEDYIKCPDGFTTEIRRHLQERYGGVDGYLRFVGVEKKKLDVIRETLVA
;
A
#
# COMPACT_ATOMS: atom_id res chain seq x y z
N MET A 1 14.25 4.63 38.60
CA MET A 1 13.48 4.59 37.33
C MET A 1 14.28 5.37 36.30
N THR A 2 15.12 4.68 35.53
CA THR A 2 16.02 5.27 34.54
C THR A 2 15.42 5.07 33.15
N SER A 3 14.80 6.11 32.61
CA SER A 3 14.30 6.15 31.23
C SER A 3 15.47 6.02 30.24
N HIS A 4 15.45 4.97 29.43
CA HIS A 4 16.34 4.84 28.29
C HIS A 4 15.70 5.52 27.08
N PRO A 5 16.39 6.43 26.37
CA PRO A 5 15.89 6.95 25.11
C PRO A 5 15.87 5.82 24.09
N ARG A 6 14.72 5.59 23.44
CA ARG A 6 14.61 4.68 22.30
C ARG A 6 15.41 5.28 21.14
N SER A 7 16.65 4.83 20.98
CA SER A 7 17.41 4.99 19.75
C SER A 7 16.80 4.04 18.71
N SER A 8 15.87 4.54 17.89
CA SER A 8 15.51 3.87 16.64
C SER A 8 16.68 4.03 15.68
N SER A 9 17.53 3.02 15.57
CA SER A 9 18.67 2.97 14.64
C SER A 9 18.24 2.76 13.18
N VAL A 10 17.07 3.29 12.80
CA VAL A 10 16.44 3.06 11.51
C VAL A 10 16.45 4.39 10.78
N ASP A 11 17.49 4.61 9.98
CA ASP A 11 17.70 5.81 9.16
C ASP A 11 16.58 5.94 8.13
N LEU A 12 15.52 6.68 8.49
CA LEU A 12 14.28 6.90 7.73
C LEU A 12 14.52 7.51 6.34
N ASP A 13 15.71 8.03 6.08
CA ASP A 13 16.08 8.73 4.85
C ASP A 13 16.90 7.87 3.87
N SER A 14 17.15 6.59 4.20
CA SER A 14 17.94 5.70 3.33
C SER A 14 17.22 5.36 2.01
N PRO A 15 17.85 5.65 0.84
CA PRO A 15 17.25 5.39 -0.48
C PRO A 15 17.17 3.90 -0.86
N ASP A 16 17.81 3.01 -0.11
CA ASP A 16 17.92 1.57 -0.40
C ASP A 16 16.83 0.73 0.30
N ARG A 17 15.75 1.36 0.77
CA ARG A 17 14.67 0.66 1.49
C ARG A 17 13.76 -0.11 0.53
N PRO A 18 13.57 -1.42 0.74
CA PRO A 18 12.82 -2.27 -0.19
C PRO A 18 11.33 -1.92 -0.30
N PHE A 19 10.77 -1.16 0.65
CA PHE A 19 9.32 -0.96 0.77
C PHE A 19 8.83 0.49 0.69
N ASP A 20 9.71 1.49 0.79
CA ASP A 20 9.31 2.90 0.60
C ASP A 20 8.89 3.20 -0.86
N ASN A 21 9.26 2.32 -1.79
CA ASN A 21 8.93 2.37 -3.22
C ASN A 21 7.61 1.68 -3.62
N ILE A 22 6.76 1.25 -2.67
CA ILE A 22 5.52 0.52 -3.02
C ILE A 22 4.40 1.45 -3.57
N ILE A 23 4.53 2.79 -3.47
CA ILE A 23 3.93 3.65 -4.50
C ILE A 23 5.06 3.93 -5.46
N ASN A 24 5.29 2.99 -6.36
CA ASN A 24 6.40 3.15 -7.28
C ASN A 24 6.00 4.28 -8.24
N PHE A 25 6.95 5.11 -8.65
CA PHE A 25 6.76 6.00 -9.80
C PHE A 25 6.29 5.23 -11.05
N ARG A 26 6.37 3.89 -11.05
CA ARG A 26 5.76 2.99 -12.03
C ARG A 26 4.23 2.93 -12.00
N ASP A 27 3.59 2.92 -10.84
CA ASP A 27 2.13 2.80 -10.70
C ASP A 27 1.45 4.12 -11.09
N VAL A 28 2.00 5.22 -10.60
CA VAL A 28 1.63 6.56 -11.04
C VAL A 28 2.10 6.80 -12.48
N GLY A 29 3.28 6.33 -12.86
CA GLY A 29 3.88 6.52 -14.20
C GLY A 29 3.11 5.86 -15.32
N ARG A 30 2.57 4.65 -15.12
CA ARG A 30 1.70 3.99 -16.11
C ARG A 30 0.39 4.78 -16.29
N SER A 31 -0.16 5.33 -15.21
CA SER A 31 -1.33 6.20 -15.21
C SER A 31 -1.07 7.57 -15.86
N ILE A 32 0.03 8.24 -15.53
CA ILE A 32 0.53 9.48 -16.17
C ILE A 32 0.68 9.26 -17.68
N ASN A 33 1.30 8.15 -18.09
CA ASN A 33 1.53 7.81 -19.49
C ASN A 33 0.21 7.58 -20.26
N ARG A 34 -0.87 7.19 -19.58
CA ARG A 34 -2.19 6.95 -20.17
C ARG A 34 -3.06 8.21 -20.24
N LEU A 35 -2.94 9.14 -19.28
CA LEU A 35 -3.79 10.33 -19.16
C LEU A 35 -3.19 11.62 -19.74
N MET A 36 -1.89 11.84 -19.54
CA MET A 36 -1.26 13.14 -19.84
C MET A 36 -0.39 13.14 -21.10
N GLY A 37 -0.23 11.99 -21.75
CA GLY A 37 0.76 11.79 -22.79
C GLY A 37 2.18 11.67 -22.20
N LYS A 38 2.97 10.75 -22.79
CA LYS A 38 4.22 10.16 -22.28
C LYS A 38 5.31 11.10 -21.71
N ASN A 39 5.19 12.43 -21.87
CA ASN A 39 6.37 13.29 -21.83
C ASN A 39 6.32 14.43 -20.80
N LYS A 40 5.18 14.85 -20.26
CA LYS A 40 5.14 16.12 -19.48
C LYS A 40 5.72 15.98 -18.07
N VAL A 41 5.26 14.99 -17.29
CA VAL A 41 5.77 14.74 -15.92
C VAL A 41 7.22 14.24 -15.96
N LEU A 42 7.52 13.36 -16.92
CA LEU A 42 8.89 12.83 -17.11
C LEU A 42 9.87 13.94 -17.54
N ALA A 43 9.45 14.85 -18.44
CA ALA A 43 10.27 15.99 -18.82
C ALA A 43 10.47 16.99 -17.68
N LEU A 44 9.43 17.27 -16.87
CA LEU A 44 9.56 18.16 -15.71
C LEU A 44 10.50 17.57 -14.65
N ALA A 45 10.35 16.28 -14.32
CA ALA A 45 11.24 15.59 -13.40
C ALA A 45 12.70 15.52 -13.90
N ALA A 46 12.90 15.28 -15.20
CA ALA A 46 14.22 15.26 -15.83
C ALA A 46 14.85 16.66 -15.98
N SER A 47 14.03 17.71 -16.06
CA SER A 47 14.49 19.11 -16.20
C SER A 47 14.72 19.82 -14.86
N GLY A 48 14.67 19.09 -13.74
CA GLY A 48 14.90 19.66 -12.40
C GLY A 48 13.65 20.26 -11.73
N TYR A 49 12.51 20.30 -12.41
CA TYR A 49 11.23 20.80 -11.89
C TYR A 49 10.46 19.70 -11.15
N ARG A 50 11.14 19.05 -10.19
CA ARG A 50 10.56 17.91 -9.42
C ARG A 50 9.33 18.31 -8.63
N ASN A 51 9.31 19.51 -8.04
CA ASN A 51 8.17 20.00 -7.26
C ASN A 51 6.93 20.22 -8.14
N ASP A 52 7.09 20.83 -9.31
CA ASP A 52 5.97 21.05 -10.23
C ASP A 52 5.44 19.73 -10.81
N ALA A 53 6.34 18.77 -11.08
CA ALA A 53 5.96 17.41 -11.47
C ALA A 53 5.12 16.72 -10.38
N VAL A 54 5.52 16.85 -9.12
CA VAL A 54 4.82 16.27 -7.97
C VAL A 54 3.43 16.90 -7.78
N ILE A 55 3.31 18.22 -7.88
CA ILE A 55 2.01 18.91 -7.78
C ILE A 55 1.08 18.48 -8.91
N ILE A 56 1.57 18.42 -10.15
CA ILE A 56 0.78 17.97 -11.31
C ILE A 56 0.29 16.53 -11.09
N VAL A 57 1.14 15.66 -10.55
CA VAL A 57 0.75 14.29 -10.22
C VAL A 57 -0.33 14.26 -9.14
N GLY A 58 -0.15 15.05 -8.08
CA GLY A 58 -1.14 15.18 -7.01
C GLY A 58 -2.50 15.63 -7.54
N GLU A 59 -2.53 16.75 -8.27
CA GLU A 59 -3.76 17.37 -8.75
C GLU A 59 -4.43 16.62 -9.91
N GLN A 60 -3.65 16.12 -10.88
CA GLN A 60 -4.19 15.61 -12.14
C GLN A 60 -4.30 14.09 -12.19
N VAL A 61 -3.60 13.37 -11.30
CA VAL A 61 -3.57 11.90 -11.30
C VAL A 61 -4.14 11.34 -10.02
N MET A 62 -3.63 11.80 -8.88
CA MET A 62 -4.01 11.26 -7.58
C MET A 62 -5.39 11.76 -7.17
N SER A 63 -5.60 13.08 -7.10
CA SER A 63 -6.86 13.69 -6.64
C SER A 63 -8.10 13.15 -7.36
N PRO A 64 -8.13 13.01 -8.70
CA PRO A 64 -9.30 12.48 -9.40
C PRO A 64 -9.60 10.99 -9.10
N ARG A 65 -8.60 10.23 -8.65
CA ARG A 65 -8.76 8.80 -8.30
C ARG A 65 -9.24 8.59 -6.88
N GLY A 66 -8.87 9.50 -5.97
CA GLY A 66 -8.98 9.26 -4.54
C GLY A 66 -8.13 8.07 -4.08
N LEU A 67 -8.18 7.78 -2.77
CA LEU A 67 -7.43 6.68 -2.17
C LEU A 67 -7.92 5.29 -2.63
N ILE A 68 -9.23 5.12 -2.84
CA ILE A 68 -9.79 3.86 -3.35
C ILE A 68 -9.25 3.57 -4.76
N GLY A 69 -9.36 4.53 -5.68
CA GLY A 69 -8.87 4.35 -7.05
C GLY A 69 -7.38 4.06 -7.11
N LEU A 70 -6.58 4.68 -6.24
CA LEU A 70 -5.15 4.38 -6.10
C LEU A 70 -4.90 2.95 -5.60
N GLY A 71 -5.71 2.45 -4.66
CA GLY A 71 -5.66 1.05 -4.22
C GLY A 71 -5.96 0.06 -5.35
N LEU A 72 -6.96 0.35 -6.19
CA LEU A 72 -7.29 -0.46 -7.37
C LEU A 72 -6.16 -0.46 -8.41
N ASP A 73 -5.60 0.73 -8.70
CA ASP A 73 -4.48 0.88 -9.63
C ASP A 73 -3.24 0.13 -9.15
N THR A 74 -3.00 0.12 -7.83
CA THR A 74 -1.91 -0.63 -7.19
C THR A 74 -2.07 -2.13 -7.44
N LEU A 75 -3.27 -2.68 -7.23
CA LEU A 75 -3.55 -4.09 -7.51
C LEU A 75 -3.29 -4.43 -8.99
N ASP A 76 -3.70 -3.56 -9.90
CA ASP A 76 -3.60 -3.80 -11.34
C ASP A 76 -2.19 -3.58 -11.92
N SER A 77 -1.32 -2.85 -11.23
CA SER A 77 -0.03 -2.39 -11.76
C SER A 77 1.18 -2.98 -11.04
N SER A 78 1.10 -3.18 -9.72
CA SER A 78 2.20 -3.62 -8.84
C SER A 78 2.24 -5.14 -8.67
N THR A 79 1.91 -5.89 -9.73
CA THR A 79 1.76 -7.36 -9.67
C THR A 79 3.05 -8.09 -9.30
N ALA A 80 4.22 -7.57 -9.67
CA ALA A 80 5.51 -8.19 -9.34
C ALA A 80 5.82 -8.04 -7.85
N GLU A 81 5.61 -6.84 -7.33
CA GLU A 81 5.79 -6.49 -5.93
C GLU A 81 4.81 -7.28 -5.04
N MET A 82 3.55 -7.40 -5.47
CA MET A 82 2.55 -8.23 -4.78
C MET A 82 2.94 -9.71 -4.76
N LYS A 83 3.50 -10.23 -5.87
CA LYS A 83 4.02 -11.60 -5.89
C LYS A 83 5.15 -11.77 -4.88
N GLU A 84 6.15 -10.89 -4.89
CA GLU A 84 7.30 -10.98 -3.98
C GLU A 84 6.88 -10.96 -2.50
N ILE A 85 5.96 -10.06 -2.12
CA ILE A 85 5.44 -9.96 -0.76
C ILE A 85 4.74 -11.25 -0.33
N PHE A 86 3.87 -11.81 -1.17
CA PHE A 86 3.13 -13.03 -0.84
C PHE A 86 4.02 -14.29 -0.89
N GLU A 87 5.06 -14.30 -1.73
CA GLU A 87 6.07 -15.35 -1.67
C GLU A 87 6.90 -15.30 -0.39
N LEU A 88 7.19 -14.09 0.13
CA LEU A 88 7.83 -13.91 1.42
C LEU A 88 6.94 -14.43 2.55
N PHE A 89 5.64 -14.09 2.58
CA PHE A 89 4.72 -14.63 3.59
C PHE A 89 4.61 -16.16 3.55
N ALA A 90 4.79 -16.78 2.39
CA ALA A 90 4.79 -18.23 2.27
C ALA A 90 6.14 -18.89 2.62
N SER A 91 7.21 -18.12 2.83
CA SER A 91 8.51 -18.73 3.11
C SER A 91 8.54 -19.28 4.54
N GLN A 92 8.78 -20.58 4.63
CA GLN A 92 8.94 -21.30 5.88
C GLN A 92 10.44 -21.57 6.09
N SER A 93 11.14 -20.57 6.61
CA SER A 93 12.53 -20.74 7.04
C SER A 93 12.56 -21.05 8.53
N ASP A 94 13.33 -22.06 8.92
CA ASP A 94 13.60 -22.35 10.33
C ASP A 94 14.72 -21.46 10.88
N GLY A 95 14.68 -21.14 12.17
CA GLY A 95 15.75 -20.40 12.86
C GLY A 95 15.63 -18.88 12.78
N ALA A 96 16.74 -18.17 12.58
CA ALA A 96 16.81 -16.70 12.58
C ALA A 96 16.18 -16.04 11.34
N ASP A 97 15.98 -16.81 10.26
CA ASP A 97 15.41 -16.34 8.99
C ASP A 97 13.88 -16.56 8.90
N ARG A 98 13.23 -16.88 10.02
CA ARG A 98 11.78 -17.10 10.07
C ARG A 98 11.02 -15.83 9.68
N THR A 99 10.10 -15.94 8.72
CA THR A 99 9.27 -14.82 8.26
C THR A 99 8.33 -14.29 9.34
N TYR A 100 7.80 -15.19 10.16
CA TYR A 100 6.88 -14.83 11.24
C TYR A 100 7.62 -14.81 12.58
N PRO A 101 7.37 -13.86 13.49
CA PRO A 101 6.39 -12.78 13.39
C PRO A 101 6.79 -11.70 12.38
N ALA A 102 5.83 -11.24 11.58
CA ALA A 102 6.05 -10.24 10.52
C ALA A 102 5.47 -8.87 10.92
N LEU A 103 6.21 -7.80 10.60
CA LEU A 103 5.72 -6.42 10.67
C LEU A 103 5.58 -5.88 9.24
N VAL A 104 4.35 -5.54 8.85
CA VAL A 104 4.07 -4.88 7.58
C VAL A 104 3.89 -3.39 7.83
N HIS A 105 4.70 -2.56 7.18
CA HIS A 105 4.56 -1.11 7.29
C HIS A 105 4.82 -0.44 5.93
N CYS A 106 4.39 0.81 5.83
CA CYS A 106 4.82 1.73 4.80
C CYS A 106 5.20 3.04 5.49
N THR A 107 5.19 4.17 4.77
CA THR A 107 5.51 5.48 5.36
C THR A 107 4.47 5.90 6.41
N GLN A 108 3.18 5.76 6.10
CA GLN A 108 2.08 6.15 7.01
C GLN A 108 1.33 4.97 7.63
N GLY A 109 1.67 3.73 7.25
CA GLY A 109 0.99 2.53 7.75
C GLY A 109 -0.49 2.39 7.37
N LYS A 110 -1.01 3.22 6.45
CA LYS A 110 -2.44 3.27 6.08
C LYS A 110 -2.75 2.60 4.74
N ASP A 111 -2.31 3.17 3.63
CA ASP A 111 -2.83 2.79 2.31
C ASP A 111 -2.26 1.45 1.82
N ARG A 112 -0.95 1.39 1.65
CA ARG A 112 -0.25 0.18 1.17
C ARG A 112 -0.29 -0.94 2.19
N THR A 113 -0.07 -0.58 3.46
CA THR A 113 -0.19 -1.51 4.58
C THR A 113 -1.61 -2.06 4.67
N GLY A 114 -2.62 -1.19 4.68
CA GLY A 114 -4.02 -1.60 4.73
C GLY A 114 -4.43 -2.49 3.56
N LEU A 115 -3.93 -2.21 2.34
CA LEU A 115 -4.18 -3.07 1.17
C LEU A 115 -3.61 -4.48 1.36
N VAL A 116 -2.34 -4.61 1.77
CA VAL A 116 -1.69 -5.91 1.98
C VAL A 116 -2.35 -6.68 3.14
N ILE A 117 -2.62 -6.00 4.26
CA ILE A 117 -3.29 -6.60 5.42
C ILE A 117 -4.69 -7.08 5.04
N LEU A 118 -5.48 -6.24 4.34
CA LEU A 118 -6.80 -6.63 3.85
C LEU A 118 -6.73 -7.88 2.97
N MET A 119 -5.75 -7.96 2.05
CA MET A 119 -5.58 -9.13 1.22
C MET A 119 -5.24 -10.39 2.02
N LEU A 120 -4.40 -10.29 3.06
CA LEU A 120 -4.12 -11.42 3.96
C LEU A 120 -5.39 -11.87 4.70
N LEU A 121 -6.15 -10.93 5.26
CA LEU A 121 -7.41 -11.23 5.95
C LEU A 121 -8.43 -11.88 5.01
N LEU A 122 -8.60 -11.35 3.79
CA LEU A 122 -9.42 -11.95 2.74
C LEU A 122 -8.96 -13.37 2.39
N LEU A 123 -7.65 -13.59 2.31
CA LEU A 123 -7.08 -14.89 1.95
C LEU A 123 -7.38 -15.95 3.01
N THR A 124 -7.40 -15.59 4.31
CA THR A 124 -7.78 -16.53 5.38
C THR A 124 -9.22 -17.02 5.25
N GLY A 125 -10.12 -16.20 4.70
CA GLY A 125 -11.53 -16.55 4.50
C GLY A 125 -12.37 -16.70 5.76
N VAL A 126 -11.83 -16.38 6.95
CA VAL A 126 -12.51 -16.56 8.25
C VAL A 126 -12.87 -15.24 8.95
N VAL A 127 -12.36 -14.11 8.47
CA VAL A 127 -12.57 -12.78 9.06
C VAL A 127 -13.78 -12.11 8.42
N SER A 128 -14.65 -11.49 9.22
CA SER A 128 -15.84 -10.78 8.72
C SER A 128 -15.50 -9.41 8.12
N ASP A 129 -16.39 -8.91 7.25
CA ASP A 129 -16.22 -7.62 6.57
C ASP A 129 -16.19 -6.46 7.56
N GLU A 130 -16.97 -6.56 8.64
CA GLU A 130 -16.99 -5.56 9.71
C GLU A 130 -15.66 -5.54 10.46
N ALA A 131 -15.07 -6.70 10.75
CA ALA A 131 -13.78 -6.79 11.43
C ALA A 131 -12.63 -6.26 10.57
N MET A 132 -12.61 -6.59 9.28
CA MET A 132 -11.63 -6.05 8.32
C MET A 132 -11.74 -4.52 8.20
N THR A 133 -12.97 -4.01 8.14
CA THR A 133 -13.20 -2.55 8.05
C THR A 133 -12.80 -1.85 9.34
N ALA A 134 -13.13 -2.42 10.49
CA ALA A 134 -12.72 -1.89 11.78
C ALA A 134 -11.19 -1.85 11.91
N ASP A 135 -10.48 -2.90 11.47
CA ASP A 135 -9.02 -2.92 11.49
C ASP A 135 -8.40 -1.84 10.59
N TYR A 136 -8.91 -1.67 9.37
CA TYR A 136 -8.45 -0.62 8.47
C TYR A 136 -8.65 0.80 9.03
N VAL A 137 -9.80 1.06 9.67
CA VAL A 137 -10.11 2.37 10.25
C VAL A 137 -9.34 2.64 11.55
N ARG A 138 -8.88 1.60 12.27
CA ARG A 138 -8.06 1.77 13.48
C ARG A 138 -6.75 2.52 13.25
N SER A 139 -6.25 2.58 12.01
CA SER A 139 -5.06 3.37 11.67
C SER A 139 -5.32 4.88 11.72
N GLU A 140 -6.57 5.35 11.64
CA GLU A 140 -6.91 6.77 11.52
C GLU A 140 -6.63 7.61 12.78
N PRO A 141 -6.95 7.18 14.02
CA PRO A 141 -6.72 7.98 15.22
C PRO A 141 -5.23 8.20 15.54
N GLU A 142 -4.36 7.25 15.19
CA GLU A 142 -2.91 7.37 15.39
C GLU A 142 -2.30 8.42 14.43
N LEU A 143 -2.97 8.70 13.31
CA LEU A 143 -2.53 9.74 12.38
C LEU A 143 -2.82 11.16 12.91
N VAL A 144 -3.66 11.29 13.95
CA VAL A 144 -4.15 12.58 14.48
C VAL A 144 -3.05 13.41 15.12
N VAL A 145 -2.02 12.78 15.69
CA VAL A 145 -0.93 13.44 16.44
C VAL A 145 -0.09 14.39 15.57
N GLU A 146 -0.11 14.22 14.24
CA GLU A 146 0.66 15.03 13.29
C GLU A 146 -0.23 15.67 12.20
N VAL A 147 -1.54 15.79 12.44
CA VAL A 147 -2.50 16.26 11.42
C VAL A 147 -2.11 17.61 10.83
N GLU A 148 -1.65 18.57 11.64
CA GLU A 148 -1.27 19.89 11.13
C GLU A 148 -0.05 19.85 10.20
N GLU A 149 0.95 19.01 10.48
CA GLU A 149 2.14 18.86 9.64
C GLU A 149 1.80 18.08 8.36
N ARG A 150 1.04 16.98 8.48
CA ARG A 150 0.52 16.24 7.32
C ARG A 150 -0.34 17.11 6.42
N MET A 151 -1.19 17.95 7.01
CA MET A 151 -2.02 18.89 6.29
C MET A 151 -1.19 19.89 5.48
N LYS A 152 -0.06 20.36 6.02
CA LYS A 152 0.87 21.22 5.28
C LYS A 152 1.51 20.47 4.11
N GLU A 153 1.88 19.22 4.29
CA GLU A 153 2.48 18.39 3.23
C GLU A 153 1.48 18.07 2.11
N ILE A 154 0.28 17.60 2.46
CA ILE A 154 -0.79 17.26 1.50
C ILE A 154 -1.21 18.49 0.69
N ARG A 155 -1.31 19.67 1.32
CA ARG A 155 -1.57 20.92 0.61
C ARG A 155 -0.44 21.30 -0.35
N LYS A 156 0.82 21.06 0.02
CA LYS A 156 1.97 21.27 -0.88
C LYS A 156 1.94 20.33 -2.09
N LEU A 157 1.28 19.17 -1.98
CA LEU A 157 1.08 18.22 -3.06
C LEU A 157 -0.17 18.52 -3.92
N GLY A 158 -0.95 19.56 -3.59
CA GLY A 158 -2.21 19.85 -4.28
C GLY A 158 -3.35 18.86 -3.97
N LEU A 159 -3.26 18.16 -2.83
CA LEU A 159 -4.21 17.13 -2.41
C LEU A 159 -5.17 17.65 -1.32
N SER A 160 -6.34 17.02 -1.21
CA SER A 160 -7.37 17.35 -0.19
C SER A 160 -7.11 16.64 1.14
N GLU A 161 -7.81 17.07 2.19
CA GLU A 161 -7.72 16.49 3.54
C GLU A 161 -8.19 15.02 3.59
N ASP A 162 -8.94 14.58 2.57
CA ASP A 162 -9.41 13.19 2.43
C ASP A 162 -8.27 12.20 2.33
N TYR A 163 -7.06 12.65 1.94
CA TYR A 163 -5.86 11.83 1.90
C TYR A 163 -5.28 11.52 3.28
N ILE A 164 -5.74 12.19 4.34
CA ILE A 164 -5.35 11.89 5.73
C ILE A 164 -6.22 10.79 6.31
N LYS A 165 -7.51 10.74 5.93
CA LYS A 165 -8.50 9.83 6.50
C LYS A 165 -8.49 8.46 5.84
N CYS A 166 -9.08 7.48 6.50
CA CYS A 166 -9.43 6.22 5.85
C CYS A 166 -10.71 6.46 5.03
N PRO A 167 -10.72 6.21 3.71
CA PRO A 167 -11.91 6.45 2.90
C PRO A 167 -12.98 5.40 3.22
N ASP A 168 -14.22 5.87 3.39
CA ASP A 168 -15.38 5.00 3.57
C ASP A 168 -15.50 4.01 2.41
N GLY A 169 -15.75 2.74 2.72
CA GLY A 169 -15.93 1.69 1.71
C GLY A 169 -14.64 1.19 1.04
N PHE A 170 -13.45 1.58 1.51
CA PHE A 170 -12.18 1.08 0.96
C PHE A 170 -12.16 -0.45 0.86
N THR A 171 -12.40 -1.13 1.98
CA THR A 171 -12.37 -2.60 2.08
C THR A 171 -13.38 -3.25 1.14
N THR A 172 -14.58 -2.68 1.05
CA THR A 172 -15.66 -3.12 0.17
C THR A 172 -15.29 -3.00 -1.31
N GLU A 173 -14.78 -1.84 -1.74
CA GLU A 173 -14.43 -1.59 -3.13
C GLU A 173 -13.22 -2.42 -3.57
N ILE A 174 -12.20 -2.57 -2.72
CA ILE A 174 -11.07 -3.47 -2.99
C ILE A 174 -11.56 -4.92 -3.17
N ARG A 175 -12.39 -5.42 -2.25
CA ARG A 175 -12.97 -6.77 -2.35
C ARG A 175 -13.77 -6.93 -3.63
N ARG A 176 -14.63 -5.96 -3.96
CA ARG A 176 -15.47 -5.97 -5.16
C ARG A 176 -14.61 -6.06 -6.42
N HIS A 177 -13.56 -5.26 -6.53
CA HIS A 177 -12.63 -5.30 -7.65
C HIS A 177 -11.91 -6.64 -7.78
N LEU A 178 -11.40 -7.18 -6.66
CA LEU A 178 -10.80 -8.52 -6.63
C LEU A 178 -11.78 -9.59 -7.13
N GLN A 179 -13.03 -9.52 -6.67
CA GLN A 179 -14.07 -10.47 -7.05
C GLN A 179 -14.44 -10.37 -8.52
N GLU A 180 -14.79 -9.19 -9.02
CA GLU A 180 -15.28 -8.98 -10.38
C GLU A 180 -14.20 -9.24 -11.44
N ARG A 181 -12.97 -8.82 -11.17
CA ARG A 181 -11.89 -8.86 -12.17
C ARG A 181 -11.06 -10.14 -12.12
N TYR A 182 -10.84 -10.67 -10.93
CA TYR A 182 -9.91 -11.77 -10.72
C TYR A 182 -10.58 -13.03 -10.15
N GLY A 183 -11.86 -12.99 -9.79
CA GLY A 183 -12.55 -14.10 -9.15
C GLY A 183 -12.21 -14.26 -7.66
N GLY A 184 -11.83 -13.15 -7.01
CA GLY A 184 -11.47 -13.06 -5.59
C GLY A 184 -9.97 -12.93 -5.36
N VAL A 185 -9.58 -12.79 -4.08
CA VAL A 185 -8.16 -12.64 -3.69
C VAL A 185 -7.30 -13.83 -4.12
N ASP A 186 -7.87 -15.03 -4.06
CA ASP A 186 -7.27 -16.27 -4.55
C ASP A 186 -6.94 -16.22 -6.04
N GLY A 187 -7.89 -15.75 -6.83
CA GLY A 187 -7.72 -15.63 -8.28
C GLY A 187 -6.73 -14.52 -8.63
N TYR A 188 -6.74 -13.41 -7.90
CA TYR A 188 -5.76 -12.34 -8.04
C TYR A 188 -4.34 -12.83 -7.74
N LEU A 189 -4.12 -13.50 -6.61
CA LEU A 189 -2.78 -13.96 -6.22
C LEU A 189 -2.23 -15.03 -7.17
N ARG A 190 -3.10 -15.88 -7.73
CA ARG A 190 -2.70 -16.79 -8.82
C ARG A 190 -2.39 -16.05 -10.11
N PHE A 191 -3.17 -15.02 -10.46
CA PHE A 191 -2.92 -14.18 -11.64
C PHE A 191 -1.56 -13.48 -11.55
N VAL A 192 -1.17 -12.96 -10.39
CA VAL A 192 0.16 -12.35 -10.20
C VAL A 192 1.30 -13.38 -10.14
N GLY A 193 0.98 -14.67 -10.06
CA GLY A 193 1.94 -15.77 -10.16
C GLY A 193 2.34 -16.42 -8.84
N VAL A 194 1.55 -16.26 -7.77
CA VAL A 194 1.74 -17.00 -6.51
C VAL A 194 1.08 -18.37 -6.64
N GLU A 195 1.85 -19.43 -6.38
CA GLU A 195 1.36 -20.79 -6.45
C GLU A 195 0.34 -21.10 -5.35
N LYS A 196 -0.66 -21.93 -5.67
CA LYS A 196 -1.71 -22.34 -4.72
C LYS A 196 -1.13 -22.90 -3.41
N LYS A 197 -0.07 -23.73 -3.49
CA LYS A 197 0.59 -24.30 -2.31
C LYS A 197 1.11 -23.22 -1.35
N LYS A 198 1.66 -22.12 -1.88
CA LYS A 198 2.13 -20.98 -1.08
C LYS A 198 0.95 -20.26 -0.41
N LEU A 199 -0.18 -20.12 -1.11
CA LEU A 199 -1.40 -19.55 -0.52
C LEU A 199 -1.94 -20.41 0.62
N ASP A 200 -1.94 -21.74 0.45
CA ASP A 200 -2.37 -22.68 1.48
C ASP A 200 -1.49 -22.57 2.74
N VAL A 201 -0.16 -22.49 2.56
CA VAL A 201 0.80 -22.25 3.66
C VAL A 201 0.49 -20.96 4.43
N ILE A 202 0.21 -19.85 3.75
CA ILE A 202 -0.12 -18.58 4.40
C ILE A 202 -1.40 -18.72 5.22
N ARG A 203 -2.45 -19.34 4.65
CA ARG A 203 -3.73 -19.53 5.38
C ARG A 203 -3.53 -20.36 6.64
N GLU A 204 -2.85 -21.48 6.52
CA GLU A 204 -2.57 -22.36 7.66
C GLU A 204 -1.77 -21.62 8.73
N THR A 205 -0.74 -20.86 8.34
CA THR A 205 0.11 -20.11 9.28
C THR A 205 -0.64 -19.01 10.03
N LEU A 206 -1.59 -18.34 9.38
CA LEU A 206 -2.34 -17.22 9.98
C LEU A 206 -3.57 -17.65 10.79
N VAL A 207 -4.09 -18.86 10.56
CA VAL A 207 -5.29 -19.38 11.23
C VAL A 207 -4.95 -20.40 12.33
N ALA A 208 -3.73 -20.97 12.33
CA ALA A 208 -3.22 -21.87 13.36
C ALA A 208 -3.12 -21.22 14.74
#